data_AF-A0A7S3F4R7-F1
#
_entry.id   AF-A0A7S3F4R7-F1
#
_cell.length_a   1.000
_cell.length_b   1.000
_cell.length_c   1.000
_cell.angle_alpha   90.00
_cell.angle_beta   90.00
_cell.angle_gamma   90.00
#
_symmetry.space_group_name_H-M   'P 1'
#
loop_
_entity.id
_entity.type
_entity.pdbx_description
1 polymer ?
#
loop_
_entity_poly.entity_id
_entity_poly.type
_entity_poly.pdbx_seq_one_letter_code
_entity_poly.pdbx_strand_id
1 'polypeptide(L)'
;ASAPAAAAAPPRKRRKAAKAVAGAAARKRQEEAGARVSVKLGDLLDASEAVVAHQCNCVSRGARGLARALHAKWPKANAYALRDGESAPGTIDVFWVDKGAKRVVSLFAQVYPGKPQGSGRDTRQARLEYFERTLDRVAAMVPKPKGVAMPYLIGCGLAGGVWSEYERAIRAFSQRAGINVTLYKLDEGGASGSGASGGRAGVRVGADPSKGATAEDAIVID
;
A
#
# COMPACT_ATOMS: atom_id res chain seq x y z
N ALA A 1 52.19 52.29 -5.89
CA ALA A 1 50.97 51.60 -5.45
C ALA A 1 50.54 50.64 -6.55
N SER A 2 50.59 49.33 -6.28
CA SER A 2 50.22 48.28 -7.25
C SER A 2 48.73 47.98 -7.11
N ALA A 3 47.97 48.08 -8.20
CA ALA A 3 46.55 47.73 -8.24
C ALA A 3 46.39 46.21 -8.45
N PRO A 4 45.39 45.54 -7.85
CA PRO A 4 45.22 44.11 -8.02
C PRO A 4 44.53 43.81 -9.35
N ALA A 5 45.01 42.77 -10.03
CA ALA A 5 44.43 42.22 -11.24
C ALA A 5 43.02 41.65 -10.97
N ALA A 6 42.02 42.18 -11.66
CA ALA A 6 40.66 41.65 -11.64
C ALA A 6 40.62 40.27 -12.32
N ALA A 7 40.25 39.24 -11.55
CA ALA A 7 40.02 37.91 -12.09
C ALA A 7 38.87 37.93 -13.09
N ALA A 8 39.16 37.59 -14.35
CA ALA A 8 38.19 37.56 -15.44
C ALA A 8 37.09 36.51 -15.18
N ALA A 9 35.83 36.97 -15.19
CA ALA A 9 34.68 36.11 -15.03
C ALA A 9 34.59 35.06 -16.17
N PRO A 10 34.16 33.82 -15.88
CA PRO A 10 34.21 32.74 -16.85
C PRO A 10 33.28 32.98 -18.06
N PRO A 11 33.68 32.51 -19.26
CA PRO A 11 32.97 32.77 -20.52
C PRO A 11 31.54 32.24 -20.49
N ARG A 12 30.61 33.04 -21.03
CA ARG A 12 29.15 32.86 -20.97
C ARG A 12 28.66 31.44 -21.36
N LYS A 13 29.34 30.76 -22.29
CA LYS A 13 29.01 29.38 -22.70
C LYS A 13 29.16 28.36 -21.55
N ARG A 14 30.20 28.51 -20.71
CA ARG A 14 30.42 27.64 -19.54
C ARG A 14 29.35 27.86 -18.45
N ARG A 15 28.86 29.10 -18.29
CA ARG A 15 27.76 29.44 -17.36
C ARG A 15 26.42 28.82 -17.79
N LYS A 16 26.12 28.79 -19.10
CA LYS A 16 24.89 28.15 -19.64
C LYS A 16 24.92 26.63 -19.45
N ALA A 17 26.05 25.99 -19.74
CA ALA A 17 26.23 24.55 -19.51
C ALA A 17 26.14 24.18 -18.02
N ALA A 18 26.81 24.91 -17.14
CA ALA A 18 26.74 24.70 -15.69
C ALA A 18 25.32 24.89 -15.13
N LYS A 19 24.56 25.88 -15.61
CA LYS A 19 23.16 26.10 -15.22
C LYS A 19 22.23 24.98 -15.72
N ALA A 20 22.48 24.45 -16.92
CA ALA A 20 21.74 23.31 -17.46
C ALA A 20 22.01 22.02 -16.67
N VAL A 21 23.28 21.74 -16.32
CA VAL A 21 23.68 20.59 -15.50
C VAL A 21 23.14 20.69 -14.08
N ALA A 22 23.20 21.87 -13.45
CA ALA A 22 22.59 22.11 -12.14
C ALA A 22 21.05 21.95 -12.17
N GLY A 23 20.40 22.39 -13.26
CA GLY A 23 18.96 22.16 -13.47
C GLY A 23 18.60 20.69 -13.66
N ALA A 24 19.44 19.91 -14.35
CA ALA A 24 19.25 18.48 -14.52
C ALA A 24 19.49 17.71 -13.21
N ALA A 25 20.52 18.09 -12.43
CA ALA A 25 20.79 17.50 -11.11
C ALA A 25 19.72 17.86 -10.07
N ALA A 26 19.14 19.07 -10.14
CA ALA A 26 18.02 19.47 -9.28
C ALA A 26 16.73 18.73 -9.65
N ARG A 27 16.45 18.53 -10.95
CA ARG A 27 15.33 17.68 -11.41
C ARG A 27 15.53 16.23 -11.00
N LYS A 28 16.73 15.68 -11.19
CA LYS A 28 17.09 14.33 -10.74
C LYS A 28 16.99 14.19 -9.21
N ARG A 29 17.39 15.20 -8.43
CA ARG A 29 17.21 15.21 -6.96
C ARG A 29 15.75 15.38 -6.54
N GLN A 30 14.93 16.10 -7.30
CA GLN A 30 13.49 16.19 -7.05
C GLN A 30 12.74 14.91 -7.47
N GLU A 31 13.27 14.18 -8.45
CA GLU A 31 12.77 12.88 -8.93
C GLU A 31 13.21 11.73 -7.99
N GLU A 32 14.43 11.78 -7.45
CA GLU A 32 14.96 10.89 -6.39
C GLU A 32 14.42 11.23 -4.98
N ALA A 33 13.84 12.44 -4.82
CA ALA A 33 12.98 12.81 -3.69
C ALA A 33 11.50 12.51 -3.96
N GLY A 34 11.17 11.91 -5.11
CA GLY A 34 9.85 11.41 -5.45
C GLY A 34 9.36 10.40 -4.42
N ALA A 35 8.05 10.42 -4.19
CA ALA A 35 7.39 9.58 -3.21
C ALA A 35 7.87 8.13 -3.23
N ARG A 36 8.22 7.65 -2.03
CA ARG A 36 8.97 6.41 -1.84
C ARG A 36 8.03 5.27 -1.49
N VAL A 37 8.17 4.16 -2.21
CA VAL A 37 7.65 2.86 -1.76
C VAL A 37 8.76 2.18 -0.97
N SER A 38 8.52 1.89 0.31
CA SER A 38 9.44 1.17 1.18
C SER A 38 8.77 -0.07 1.78
N VAL A 39 9.57 -1.07 2.14
CA VAL A 39 9.12 -2.21 2.94
C VAL A 39 9.63 -2.02 4.37
N LYS A 40 8.78 -2.26 5.35
CA LYS A 40 9.12 -2.17 6.78
C LYS A 40 8.71 -3.47 7.46
N LEU A 41 9.60 -4.03 8.27
CA LEU A 41 9.26 -5.15 9.15
C LEU A 41 8.44 -4.64 10.33
N GLY A 42 7.34 -5.33 10.63
CA GLY A 42 6.45 -5.01 11.73
C GLY A 42 4.97 -5.25 11.41
N ASP A 43 4.13 -5.08 12.41
CA ASP A 43 2.68 -5.19 12.27
C ASP A 43 2.09 -3.92 11.63
N LEU A 44 1.32 -4.09 10.55
CA LEU A 44 0.56 -3.02 9.92
C LEU A 44 -0.37 -2.32 10.92
N LEU A 45 -0.89 -3.06 11.90
CA LEU A 45 -1.78 -2.50 12.91
C LEU A 45 -1.06 -1.41 13.73
N ASP A 46 0.26 -1.47 13.84
CA ASP A 46 1.09 -0.50 14.58
C ASP A 46 1.71 0.56 13.68
N ALA A 47 1.22 0.69 12.44
CA ALA A 47 1.67 1.69 11.49
C ALA A 47 1.56 3.12 12.05
N SER A 48 2.66 3.88 11.94
CA SER A 48 2.73 5.30 12.34
C SER A 48 2.03 6.24 11.35
N GLU A 49 1.77 5.77 10.14
CA GLU A 49 1.14 6.53 9.08
C GLU A 49 -0.30 6.94 9.47
N ALA A 50 -0.69 8.14 9.10
CA ALA A 50 -2.04 8.65 9.35
C ALA A 50 -3.11 7.95 8.51
N VAL A 51 -2.72 7.17 7.50
CA VAL A 51 -3.63 6.38 6.67
C VAL A 51 -3.15 4.94 6.62
N VAL A 52 -4.02 4.00 6.99
CA VAL A 52 -3.83 2.56 6.84
C VAL A 52 -4.84 2.05 5.84
N ALA A 53 -4.40 1.43 4.75
CA ALA A 53 -5.27 0.91 3.70
C ALA A 53 -5.14 -0.60 3.57
N HIS A 54 -6.25 -1.30 3.36
CA HIS A 54 -6.27 -2.74 3.13
C HIS A 54 -7.29 -3.13 2.07
N GLN A 55 -7.00 -4.21 1.34
CA GLN A 55 -7.93 -4.74 0.36
C GLN A 55 -9.10 -5.45 1.03
N CYS A 56 -10.29 -5.15 0.53
CA CYS A 56 -11.57 -5.68 0.95
C CYS A 56 -12.32 -6.32 -0.22
N ASN A 57 -13.24 -7.24 0.09
CA ASN A 57 -14.18 -7.76 -0.88
C ASN A 57 -15.54 -7.04 -0.83
N CYS A 58 -16.27 -7.10 -1.94
CA CYS A 58 -17.47 -6.31 -2.17
C CYS A 58 -18.73 -6.89 -1.53
N VAL A 59 -18.75 -8.20 -1.22
CA VAL A 59 -20.01 -8.91 -0.90
C VAL A 59 -20.11 -9.45 0.52
N SER A 60 -18.99 -9.67 1.22
CA SER A 60 -18.98 -10.31 2.53
C SER A 60 -19.57 -9.41 3.62
N ARG A 61 -20.25 -10.02 4.62
CA ARG A 61 -20.63 -9.35 5.88
C ARG A 61 -19.70 -9.66 7.06
N GLY A 62 -18.82 -10.65 6.89
CA GLY A 62 -17.85 -11.09 7.90
C GLY A 62 -16.41 -10.94 7.41
N ALA A 63 -15.51 -10.57 8.31
CA ALA A 63 -14.09 -10.40 8.00
C ALA A 63 -13.28 -11.65 8.34
N ARG A 64 -12.26 -11.94 7.54
CA ARG A 64 -11.26 -13.00 7.76
C ARG A 64 -9.85 -12.43 7.60
N GLY A 65 -8.84 -13.15 8.12
CA GLY A 65 -7.43 -12.77 8.02
C GLY A 65 -7.15 -11.35 8.53
N LEU A 66 -6.35 -10.59 7.79
CA LEU A 66 -5.95 -9.23 8.16
C LEU A 66 -7.14 -8.28 8.39
N ALA A 67 -8.20 -8.37 7.59
CA ALA A 67 -9.39 -7.53 7.77
C ALA A 67 -10.03 -7.77 9.15
N ARG A 68 -10.07 -9.02 9.63
CA ARG A 68 -10.57 -9.34 10.97
C ARG A 68 -9.72 -8.69 12.06
N ALA A 69 -8.39 -8.74 11.92
CA ALA A 69 -7.48 -8.12 12.88
C ALA A 69 -7.61 -6.58 12.89
N LEU A 70 -7.68 -5.96 11.71
CA LEU A 70 -7.92 -4.52 11.56
C LEU A 70 -9.25 -4.09 12.19
N HIS A 71 -10.34 -4.81 11.91
CA HIS A 71 -11.66 -4.49 12.46
C HIS A 71 -11.73 -4.74 13.98
N ALA A 72 -10.95 -5.67 14.53
CA ALA A 72 -10.85 -5.84 15.97
C ALA A 72 -10.12 -4.66 16.64
N LYS A 73 -9.04 -4.15 16.02
CA LYS A 73 -8.31 -2.97 16.53
C LYS A 73 -9.12 -1.67 16.35
N TRP A 74 -9.80 -1.53 15.22
CA TRP A 74 -10.60 -0.36 14.88
C TRP A 74 -12.02 -0.76 14.47
N PRO A 75 -12.92 -1.05 15.42
CA PRO A 75 -14.29 -1.51 15.12
C PRO A 75 -15.10 -0.56 14.24
N LYS A 76 -14.87 0.76 14.37
CA LYS A 76 -15.51 1.79 13.54
C LYS A 76 -15.14 1.70 12.06
N ALA A 77 -14.07 1.00 11.72
CA ALA A 77 -13.61 0.80 10.35
C ALA A 77 -14.06 -0.55 9.76
N ASN A 78 -15.04 -1.23 10.37
CA ASN A 78 -15.56 -2.49 9.87
C ASN A 78 -16.59 -2.27 8.74
N ALA A 79 -16.09 -2.01 7.53
CA ALA A 79 -16.95 -1.78 6.37
C ALA A 79 -17.88 -2.96 6.02
N TYR A 80 -17.57 -4.17 6.50
CA TYR A 80 -18.41 -5.35 6.26
C TYR A 80 -19.64 -5.39 7.16
N ALA A 81 -19.52 -4.90 8.39
CA ALA A 81 -20.64 -4.79 9.31
C ALA A 81 -21.49 -3.54 9.04
N LEU A 82 -20.87 -2.48 8.50
CA LEU A 82 -21.52 -1.17 8.28
C LEU A 82 -22.18 -1.02 6.90
N ARG A 83 -21.94 -1.93 5.96
CA ARG A 83 -22.53 -1.85 4.61
C ARG A 83 -24.01 -2.22 4.62
N ASP A 84 -24.80 -1.46 3.86
CA ASP A 84 -26.21 -1.76 3.61
C ASP A 84 -26.42 -2.73 2.42
N GLY A 85 -25.41 -2.87 1.56
CA GLY A 85 -25.43 -3.73 0.39
C GLY A 85 -24.03 -4.05 -0.12
N GLU A 86 -23.93 -4.60 -1.33
CA GLU A 86 -22.62 -4.84 -1.95
C GLU A 86 -21.90 -3.52 -2.23
N SER A 87 -20.62 -3.47 -1.89
CA SER A 87 -19.76 -2.35 -2.29
C SER A 87 -19.47 -2.43 -3.80
N ALA A 88 -19.42 -1.28 -4.48
CA ALA A 88 -19.01 -1.27 -5.88
C ALA A 88 -17.48 -1.51 -6.00
N PRO A 89 -17.01 -2.38 -6.90
CA PRO A 89 -15.57 -2.59 -7.09
C PRO A 89 -14.89 -1.33 -7.61
N GLY A 90 -13.69 -1.06 -7.11
CA GLY A 90 -12.93 0.16 -7.39
C GLY A 90 -13.35 1.37 -6.54
N THR A 91 -14.24 1.19 -5.56
CA THR A 91 -14.54 2.24 -4.56
C THR A 91 -13.74 2.06 -3.28
N ILE A 92 -13.81 3.07 -2.42
CA ILE A 92 -13.19 3.04 -1.09
C ILE A 92 -14.20 3.52 -0.05
N ASP A 93 -14.08 3.01 1.17
CA ASP A 93 -14.63 3.63 2.37
C ASP A 93 -13.50 4.20 3.22
N VAL A 94 -13.72 5.37 3.81
CA VAL A 94 -12.73 6.06 4.64
C VAL A 94 -13.30 6.27 6.04
N PHE A 95 -12.65 5.68 7.04
CA PHE A 95 -13.07 5.76 8.43
C PHE A 95 -12.07 6.54 9.25
N TRP A 96 -12.52 7.60 9.91
CA TRP A 96 -11.71 8.30 10.90
C TRP A 96 -11.68 7.49 12.20
N VAL A 97 -10.47 7.12 12.61
CA VAL A 97 -10.19 6.38 13.83
C VAL A 97 -9.26 7.21 14.71
N ASP A 98 -9.19 6.86 16.00
CA ASP A 98 -8.31 7.49 16.98
C ASP A 98 -8.44 9.03 17.02
N LYS A 99 -9.59 9.49 17.53
CA LYS A 99 -9.93 10.93 17.69
C LYS A 99 -9.75 11.77 16.41
N GLY A 100 -9.79 11.16 15.23
CA GLY A 100 -9.65 11.84 13.94
C GLY A 100 -8.21 12.05 13.48
N ALA A 101 -7.20 11.52 14.20
CA ALA A 101 -5.81 11.62 13.79
C ALA A 101 -5.41 10.56 12.74
N LYS A 102 -6.12 9.41 12.72
CA LYS A 102 -5.83 8.29 11.83
C LYS A 102 -7.04 7.94 10.97
N ARG A 103 -6.79 7.45 9.76
CA ARG A 103 -7.81 6.97 8.82
C ARG A 103 -7.52 5.52 8.47
N VAL A 104 -8.55 4.69 8.51
CA VAL A 104 -8.51 3.34 7.96
C VAL A 104 -9.32 3.35 6.67
N VAL A 105 -8.74 2.83 5.59
CA VAL A 105 -9.32 2.87 4.26
C VAL A 105 -9.54 1.44 3.74
N SER A 106 -10.80 1.11 3.49
CA SER A 106 -11.18 -0.15 2.88
C SER A 106 -11.13 0.00 1.36
N LEU A 107 -10.25 -0.75 0.69
CA LEU A 107 -10.09 -0.74 -0.77
C LEU A 107 -10.92 -1.88 -1.37
N PHE A 108 -12.08 -1.59 -1.97
CA PHE A 108 -12.94 -2.62 -2.57
C PHE A 108 -12.42 -3.07 -3.94
N ALA A 109 -11.34 -3.85 -3.93
CA ALA A 109 -10.63 -4.32 -5.12
C ALA A 109 -10.81 -5.81 -5.41
N GLN A 110 -11.79 -6.44 -4.74
CA GLN A 110 -12.09 -7.86 -4.85
C GLN A 110 -13.61 -8.02 -4.87
N VAL A 111 -14.20 -8.71 -5.85
CA VAL A 111 -15.67 -8.86 -5.87
C VAL A 111 -16.07 -9.87 -4.80
N TYR A 112 -15.69 -11.13 -4.99
CA TYR A 112 -16.00 -12.23 -4.07
C TYR A 112 -14.82 -12.55 -3.14
N PRO A 113 -15.04 -13.03 -1.90
CA PRO A 113 -13.94 -13.50 -1.04
C PRO A 113 -13.15 -14.65 -1.69
N GLY A 114 -11.89 -14.84 -1.30
CA GLY A 114 -11.01 -15.87 -1.86
C GLY A 114 -10.40 -15.51 -3.22
N LYS A 115 -9.96 -16.52 -3.98
CA LYS A 115 -9.36 -16.38 -5.32
C LYS A 115 -10.40 -15.86 -6.33
N PRO A 116 -9.99 -15.18 -7.42
CA PRO A 116 -10.90 -14.74 -8.48
C PRO A 116 -11.66 -15.93 -9.06
N GLN A 117 -12.94 -15.76 -9.37
CA GLN A 117 -13.75 -16.77 -10.06
C GLN A 117 -13.24 -17.05 -11.48
N GLY A 118 -12.48 -16.13 -12.07
CA GLY A 118 -11.84 -16.34 -13.37
C GLY A 118 -12.70 -15.93 -14.57
N SER A 119 -13.92 -15.44 -14.35
CA SER A 119 -14.82 -14.98 -15.41
C SER A 119 -15.61 -13.72 -15.02
N GLY A 120 -16.20 -13.07 -16.02
CA GLY A 120 -17.05 -11.90 -15.83
C GLY A 120 -16.32 -10.75 -15.12
N ARG A 121 -16.97 -10.20 -14.09
CA ARG A 121 -16.43 -9.08 -13.29
C ARG A 121 -15.42 -9.49 -12.21
N ASP A 122 -15.10 -10.77 -12.07
CA ASP A 122 -14.23 -11.27 -10.99
C ASP A 122 -13.04 -12.10 -11.52
N THR A 123 -12.36 -11.54 -12.53
CA THR A 123 -11.08 -12.05 -13.01
C THR A 123 -9.93 -11.44 -12.24
N ARG A 124 -8.74 -12.05 -12.33
CA ARG A 124 -7.51 -11.45 -11.77
C ARG A 124 -7.24 -10.06 -12.35
N GLN A 125 -7.38 -9.91 -13.66
CA GLN A 125 -7.19 -8.64 -14.35
C GLN A 125 -8.18 -7.58 -13.86
N ALA A 126 -9.47 -7.91 -13.80
CA ALA A 126 -10.48 -6.98 -13.31
C ALA A 126 -10.19 -6.54 -11.86
N ARG A 127 -9.77 -7.46 -10.98
CA ARG A 127 -9.39 -7.11 -9.60
C ARG A 127 -8.17 -6.18 -9.53
N LEU A 128 -7.18 -6.33 -10.41
CA LEU A 128 -6.05 -5.40 -10.50
C LEU A 128 -6.52 -4.01 -10.95
N GLU A 129 -7.36 -3.92 -11.99
CA GLU A 129 -7.95 -2.66 -12.45
C GLU A 129 -8.79 -2.00 -11.34
N TYR A 130 -9.50 -2.80 -10.54
CA TYR A 130 -10.27 -2.31 -9.40
C TYR A 130 -9.34 -1.76 -8.33
N PHE A 131 -8.24 -2.45 -8.04
CA PHE A 131 -7.22 -1.99 -7.11
C PHE A 131 -6.62 -0.65 -7.54
N GLU A 132 -6.23 -0.50 -8.80
CA GLU A 132 -5.72 0.76 -9.34
C GLU A 132 -6.72 1.92 -9.17
N ARG A 133 -8.00 1.68 -9.46
CA ARG A 133 -9.06 2.68 -9.24
C ARG A 133 -9.22 3.05 -7.75
N THR A 134 -9.04 2.11 -6.83
CA THR A 134 -9.04 2.44 -5.40
C THR A 134 -7.85 3.32 -5.02
N LEU A 135 -6.67 3.12 -5.62
CA LEU A 135 -5.50 3.96 -5.40
C LEU A 135 -5.72 5.40 -5.90
N ASP A 136 -6.36 5.56 -7.07
CA ASP A 136 -6.72 6.89 -7.57
C ASP A 136 -7.68 7.62 -6.63
N ARG A 137 -8.63 6.90 -6.02
CA ARG A 137 -9.51 7.48 -4.98
C ARG A 137 -8.74 7.88 -3.73
N VAL A 138 -7.75 7.09 -3.31
CA VAL A 138 -6.86 7.46 -2.19
C VAL A 138 -6.07 8.74 -2.53
N ALA A 139 -5.58 8.88 -3.77
CA ALA A 139 -4.89 10.08 -4.22
C ALA A 139 -5.78 11.34 -4.19
N ALA A 140 -7.08 11.18 -4.41
CA ALA A 140 -8.09 12.24 -4.44
C ALA A 140 -8.67 12.60 -3.05
N MET A 141 -8.31 11.88 -1.98
CA MET A 141 -8.79 12.17 -0.63
C MET A 141 -8.43 13.59 -0.18
N VAL A 142 -9.32 14.22 0.60
CA VAL A 142 -9.09 15.52 1.23
C VAL A 142 -9.19 15.38 2.76
N PRO A 143 -8.16 15.77 3.54
CA PRO A 143 -6.85 16.23 3.07
C PRO A 143 -6.05 15.10 2.41
N LYS A 144 -5.26 15.46 1.39
CA LYS A 144 -4.42 14.52 0.63
C LYS A 144 -3.44 13.83 1.58
N PRO A 145 -3.39 12.48 1.60
CA PRO A 145 -2.42 11.76 2.42
C PRO A 145 -0.99 12.09 2.01
N LYS A 146 -0.10 12.28 2.98
CA LYS A 146 1.35 12.36 2.73
C LYS A 146 2.00 10.97 2.68
N GLY A 147 1.39 10.01 3.37
CA GLY A 147 1.84 8.63 3.42
C GLY A 147 0.71 7.66 3.71
N VAL A 148 0.80 6.45 3.18
CA VAL A 148 -0.18 5.36 3.35
C VAL A 148 0.56 4.09 3.72
N ALA A 149 0.11 3.44 4.80
CA ALA A 149 0.55 2.11 5.17
C ALA A 149 -0.35 1.05 4.52
N MET A 150 0.25 0.02 3.93
CA MET A 150 -0.45 -1.13 3.34
C MET A 150 0.24 -2.41 3.78
N PRO A 151 -0.45 -3.57 3.81
CA PRO A 151 0.23 -4.83 4.02
C PRO A 151 1.12 -5.16 2.81
N TYR A 152 2.32 -5.68 3.07
CA TYR A 152 3.11 -6.34 2.04
C TYR A 152 2.31 -7.54 1.50
N LEU A 153 2.40 -7.79 0.19
CA LEU A 153 1.53 -8.76 -0.52
C LEU A 153 0.03 -8.40 -0.49
N ILE A 154 -0.34 -7.11 -0.38
CA ILE A 154 -1.74 -6.68 -0.55
C ILE A 154 -2.34 -7.23 -1.85
N GLY A 155 -3.57 -7.75 -1.76
CA GLY A 155 -4.28 -8.36 -2.89
C GLY A 155 -3.70 -9.69 -3.38
N CYS A 156 -2.62 -10.16 -2.76
CA CYS A 156 -1.95 -11.41 -3.06
C CYS A 156 -2.19 -12.44 -1.93
N GLY A 157 -1.89 -13.72 -2.16
CA GLY A 157 -2.24 -14.81 -1.23
C GLY A 157 -3.70 -15.26 -1.40
N LEU A 158 -4.52 -15.13 -0.35
CA LEU A 158 -5.93 -15.58 -0.36
C LEU A 158 -6.76 -14.95 -1.49
N ALA A 159 -6.41 -13.74 -1.91
CA ALA A 159 -7.10 -13.01 -2.97
C ALA A 159 -6.64 -13.40 -4.39
N GLY A 160 -5.54 -14.14 -4.53
CA GLY A 160 -5.08 -14.72 -5.80
C GLY A 160 -4.45 -13.75 -6.81
N GLY A 161 -4.06 -12.54 -6.39
CA GLY A 161 -3.31 -11.59 -7.21
C GLY A 161 -1.85 -12.00 -7.44
N VAL A 162 -1.20 -11.33 -8.39
CA VAL A 162 0.23 -11.50 -8.71
C VAL A 162 0.99 -10.30 -8.17
N TRP A 163 1.93 -10.55 -7.25
CA TRP A 163 2.57 -9.47 -6.50
C TRP A 163 3.32 -8.46 -7.39
N SER A 164 4.01 -8.92 -8.43
CA SER A 164 4.74 -8.02 -9.33
C SER A 164 3.83 -7.01 -10.05
N GLU A 165 2.55 -7.35 -10.28
CA GLU A 165 1.56 -6.44 -10.86
C GLU A 165 1.06 -5.42 -9.85
N TYR A 166 0.71 -5.89 -8.65
CA TYR A 166 0.26 -5.03 -7.55
C TYR A 166 1.37 -4.07 -7.10
N GLU A 167 2.60 -4.55 -6.99
CA GLU A 167 3.76 -3.74 -6.66
C GLU A 167 4.00 -2.65 -7.72
N ARG A 168 3.87 -3.00 -9.01
CA ARG A 168 3.97 -2.02 -10.11
C ARG A 168 2.87 -0.95 -9.99
N ALA A 169 1.63 -1.35 -9.73
CA ALA A 169 0.52 -0.42 -9.52
C ALA A 169 0.77 0.52 -8.33
N ILE A 170 1.27 0.01 -7.21
CA ILE A 170 1.60 0.78 -6.00
C ILE A 170 2.72 1.79 -6.28
N ARG A 171 3.79 1.37 -6.99
CA ARG A 171 4.91 2.25 -7.36
C ARG A 171 4.45 3.37 -8.29
N ALA A 172 3.65 3.03 -9.31
CA ALA A 172 3.08 4.01 -10.22
C ALA A 172 2.18 5.01 -9.49
N PHE A 173 1.33 4.53 -8.58
CA PHE A 173 0.51 5.37 -7.70
C PHE A 173 1.36 6.30 -6.85
N SER A 174 2.38 5.78 -6.14
CA SER A 174 3.27 6.57 -5.28
C SER A 174 3.90 7.72 -6.07
N GLN A 175 4.51 7.41 -7.21
CA GLN A 175 5.17 8.39 -8.08
C GLN A 175 4.20 9.43 -8.62
N ARG A 176 3.07 8.99 -9.19
CA ARG A 176 2.08 9.89 -9.82
C ARG A 176 1.38 10.78 -8.81
N ALA A 177 1.05 10.24 -7.63
CA ALA A 177 0.33 10.96 -6.59
C ALA A 177 1.25 11.77 -5.68
N GLY A 178 2.56 11.49 -5.63
CA GLY A 178 3.46 12.11 -4.66
C GLY A 178 3.13 11.69 -3.20
N ILE A 179 2.67 10.45 -3.01
CA ILE A 179 2.27 9.89 -1.70
C ILE A 179 3.22 8.75 -1.34
N ASN A 180 3.88 8.84 -0.19
CA ASN A 180 4.75 7.75 0.28
C ASN A 180 3.93 6.50 0.60
N VAL A 181 4.44 5.32 0.25
CA VAL A 181 3.80 4.05 0.60
C VAL A 181 4.77 3.21 1.43
N THR A 182 4.30 2.76 2.59
CA THR A 182 5.05 1.83 3.43
C THR A 182 4.32 0.50 3.47
N LEU A 183 4.99 -0.53 2.95
CA LEU A 183 4.51 -1.90 2.90
C LEU A 183 4.98 -2.63 4.16
N TYR A 184 4.05 -2.93 5.05
CA TYR A 184 4.35 -3.62 6.30
C TYR A 184 4.39 -5.13 6.08
N LYS A 185 5.54 -5.75 6.35
CA LYS A 185 5.73 -7.20 6.35
C LYS A 185 5.86 -7.67 7.80
N LEU A 186 4.99 -8.58 8.23
CA LEU A 186 5.10 -9.16 9.57
C LEU A 186 6.44 -9.89 9.72
N ASP A 187 7.09 -9.68 10.85
CA ASP A 187 8.32 -10.38 11.20
C ASP A 187 8.00 -11.86 11.49
N GLU A 188 8.76 -12.77 10.90
CA GLU A 188 8.53 -14.21 11.01
C GLU A 188 8.96 -14.76 12.40
N GLY A 189 9.55 -13.93 13.27
CA GLY A 189 10.08 -14.31 14.60
C GLY A 189 9.36 -13.77 15.85
N GLY A 190 8.23 -13.07 15.73
CA GLY A 190 7.58 -12.33 16.83
C GLY A 190 6.68 -13.14 17.79
N ALA A 191 6.99 -14.41 18.08
CA ALA A 191 6.31 -15.19 19.11
C ALA A 191 7.29 -15.55 20.25
N SER A 192 7.57 -14.59 21.13
CA SER A 192 8.07 -14.86 22.49
C SER A 192 7.45 -13.83 23.45
N GLY A 193 6.35 -14.19 24.12
CA GLY A 193 6.25 -14.42 25.59
C GLY A 193 5.58 -13.21 26.26
N SER A 194 4.59 -13.25 27.15
CA SER A 194 4.09 -14.22 28.13
C SER A 194 2.58 -14.00 28.35
N GLY A 195 1.88 -15.00 28.91
CA GLY A 195 0.44 -15.21 28.69
C GLY A 195 -0.57 -14.44 29.55
N ALA A 196 -1.79 -14.34 29.00
CA ALA A 196 -3.08 -14.53 29.68
C ALA A 196 -4.17 -14.79 28.61
N SER A 197 -4.79 -15.98 28.70
CA SER A 197 -6.06 -16.45 28.11
C SER A 197 -6.65 -15.74 26.85
N GLY A 198 -6.70 -16.48 25.74
CA GLY A 198 -7.57 -16.20 24.59
C GLY A 198 -6.98 -16.70 23.26
N GLY A 199 -7.42 -17.88 22.80
CA GLY A 199 -6.84 -18.61 21.66
C GLY A 199 -6.60 -17.75 20.41
N ARG A 200 -5.31 -17.55 20.08
CA ARG A 200 -4.84 -16.99 18.81
C ARG A 200 -4.33 -18.13 17.92
N ALA A 201 -5.06 -18.43 16.85
CA ALA A 201 -4.53 -19.24 15.76
C ALA A 201 -3.56 -18.37 14.94
N GLY A 202 -2.26 -18.57 15.13
CA GLY A 202 -1.22 -17.98 14.30
C GLY A 202 -1.22 -18.62 12.91
N VAL A 203 -1.37 -17.81 11.86
CA VAL A 203 -1.26 -18.24 10.46
C VAL A 203 0.21 -18.16 10.08
N ARG A 204 0.82 -19.29 9.74
CA ARG A 204 2.17 -19.36 9.16
C ARG A 204 2.06 -19.18 7.65
N VAL A 205 2.90 -18.32 7.07
CA VAL A 205 3.08 -18.22 5.62
C VAL A 205 4.57 -18.37 5.36
N GLY A 206 4.97 -19.55 4.87
CA GLY A 206 6.27 -19.72 4.23
C GLY A 206 6.04 -19.78 2.73
N ALA A 207 6.66 -18.87 1.97
CA ALA A 207 6.85 -19.05 0.54
C ALA A 207 8.06 -18.23 0.06
N ASP A 208 9.03 -18.94 -0.52
CA ASP A 208 10.15 -18.41 -1.29
C ASP A 208 9.61 -17.73 -2.57
N PRO A 209 9.92 -16.44 -2.81
CA PRO A 209 9.36 -15.67 -3.92
C PRO A 209 9.95 -16.01 -5.31
N SER A 210 10.85 -16.98 -5.43
CA SER A 210 11.49 -17.34 -6.70
C SER A 210 10.78 -18.43 -7.51
N LYS A 211 9.73 -19.07 -6.96
CA LYS A 211 8.93 -20.09 -7.67
C LYS A 211 7.46 -19.70 -7.66
N GLY A 212 6.83 -19.65 -8.84
CA GLY A 212 5.39 -19.35 -8.96
C GLY A 212 4.58 -20.33 -8.11
N ALA A 213 3.73 -19.79 -7.22
CA ALA A 213 2.90 -20.58 -6.32
C ALA A 213 2.06 -21.60 -7.08
N THR A 214 2.26 -22.90 -6.82
CA THR A 214 1.50 -23.99 -7.43
C THR A 214 0.32 -24.39 -6.55
N ALA A 215 -0.60 -25.20 -7.11
CA ALA A 215 -1.89 -25.54 -6.50
C ALA A 215 -1.80 -26.39 -5.21
N GLU A 216 -0.61 -26.82 -4.79
CA GLU A 216 -0.39 -27.61 -3.57
C GLU A 216 -0.17 -26.74 -2.31
N ASP A 217 -0.05 -25.42 -2.45
CA ASP A 217 0.04 -24.46 -1.34
C ASP A 217 -1.33 -24.03 -0.76
N ALA A 218 -2.41 -24.74 -1.14
CA ALA A 218 -3.76 -24.48 -0.67
C ALA A 218 -4.05 -25.25 0.63
N ILE A 219 -3.84 -24.59 1.78
CA ILE A 219 -4.21 -25.14 3.09
C ILE A 219 -5.73 -25.36 3.17
N VAL A 220 -6.10 -26.61 3.50
CA VAL A 220 -7.41 -27.05 4.01
C VAL A 220 -7.64 -26.45 5.39
N ILE A 221 -8.81 -25.86 5.62
CA ILE A 221 -9.27 -25.38 6.94
C ILE A 221 -10.68 -25.93 7.14
N ASP A 222 -10.86 -26.73 8.19
CA ASP A 222 -12.16 -27.09 8.80
C ASP A 222 -12.77 -25.87 9.51
#